data_AF-A0A851HRK4-F1
#
_entry.id   AF-A0A851HRK4-F1
#
_cell.length_a   1.000
_cell.length_b   1.000
_cell.length_c   1.000
_cell.angle_alpha   90.00
_cell.angle_beta   90.00
_cell.angle_gamma   90.00
#
_symmetry.space_group_name_H-M   'P 1'
#
loop_
_entity.id
_entity.type
_entity.pdbx_description
1 polymer ?
#
loop_
_entity_poly.entity_id
_entity_poly.type
_entity_poly.pdbx_seq_one_letter_code
_entity_poly.pdbx_strand_id
1 'polypeptide(L)' 'MPKEAGSARKKFRFHFIVEIVLIAVLAVYMMLAKGRVVGDDLVFTVIGAGLMALVTYWTLSTLRDGLNMLVLRAHTLKH' A
#
# COMPACT_ATOMS: atom_id res chain seq x y z
N MET A 1 24.35 -15.61 14.17
CA MET A 1 23.00 -16.22 14.09
C MET A 1 22.19 -15.48 13.01
N PRO A 2 21.78 -16.11 11.90
CA PRO A 2 21.32 -15.42 10.68
C PRO A 2 19.79 -15.21 10.59
N LYS A 3 19.05 -15.30 11.70
CA LYS A 3 17.57 -15.29 11.69
C LYS A 3 16.95 -13.90 11.48
N GLU A 4 17.70 -12.82 11.70
CA GLU A 4 17.18 -11.44 11.64
C GLU A 4 17.09 -10.88 10.21
N ALA A 5 18.03 -11.22 9.34
CA ALA A 5 18.03 -10.78 7.93
C ALA A 5 16.85 -11.33 7.12
N GLY A 6 16.34 -12.51 7.48
CA GLY A 6 15.16 -13.10 6.85
C GLY A 6 13.85 -12.41 7.22
N SER A 7 13.78 -11.81 8.41
CA SER A 7 12.58 -11.15 8.95
C SER A 7 12.31 -9.81 8.26
N ALA A 8 13.34 -8.99 8.09
CA ALA A 8 13.23 -7.70 7.39
C ALA A 8 12.81 -7.87 5.92
N ARG A 9 13.34 -8.87 5.22
CA ARG A 9 12.98 -9.19 3.83
C ARG A 9 11.56 -9.75 3.69
N LYS A 10 11.07 -10.50 4.69
CA LYS A 10 9.67 -10.99 4.74
C LYS A 10 8.69 -9.86 4.97
N LYS A 11 9.03 -8.90 5.85
CA LYS A 11 8.18 -7.73 6.14
C LYS A 11 8.03 -6.82 4.91
N PHE A 12 9.13 -6.53 4.22
CA PHE A 12 9.08 -5.77 2.95
C PHE A 12 8.26 -6.48 1.87
N ARG A 13 8.43 -7.79 1.70
CA ARG A 13 7.61 -8.59 0.76
C ARG A 13 6.14 -8.57 1.13
N PHE A 14 5.80 -8.61 2.43
CA PHE A 14 4.42 -8.56 2.87
C PHE A 14 3.79 -7.20 2.55
N HIS A 15 4.49 -6.09 2.82
CA HIS A 15 4.02 -4.76 2.44
C HIS A 15 3.79 -4.63 0.93
N PHE A 16 4.71 -5.16 0.12
CA PHE A 16 4.61 -5.13 -1.33
C PHE A 16 3.49 -6.02 -1.89
N ILE A 17 3.30 -7.22 -1.33
CA ILE A 17 2.19 -8.12 -1.72
C ILE A 17 0.85 -7.49 -1.38
N VAL A 18 0.73 -6.91 -0.18
CA VAL A 18 -0.50 -6.21 0.24
C VAL A 18 -0.80 -5.03 -0.68
N GLU A 19 0.23 -4.29 -1.11
CA GLU A 19 0.06 -3.19 -2.06
C GLU A 19 -0.41 -3.67 -3.44
N ILE A 20 0.16 -4.74 -3.98
CA ILE A 20 -0.30 -5.36 -5.25
C ILE A 20 -1.74 -5.83 -5.13
N VAL A 21 -2.11 -6.47 -4.02
CA VAL A 21 -3.48 -6.93 -3.76
C VAL A 21 -4.42 -5.74 -3.68
N LEU A 22 -4.05 -4.66 -2.98
CA LEU A 22 -4.84 -3.42 -2.88
C LEU A 22 -5.08 -2.78 -4.25
N ILE A 23 -4.04 -2.70 -5.09
CA ILE A 23 -4.15 -2.18 -6.45
C ILE A 23 -5.07 -3.08 -7.30
N ALA A 24 -4.96 -4.40 -7.18
CA ALA A 24 -5.82 -5.34 -7.90
C ALA A 24 -7.29 -5.18 -7.48
N VAL A 25 -7.57 -5.07 -6.18
CA VAL A 25 -8.92 -4.84 -5.66
C VAL A 25 -9.47 -3.49 -6.15
N LEU A 26 -8.64 -2.43 -6.16
CA LEU A 26 -9.03 -1.13 -6.70
C LEU A 26 -9.34 -1.18 -8.20
N ALA A 27 -8.54 -1.92 -8.98
CA ALA A 27 -8.76 -2.09 -10.41
C ALA A 27 -10.07 -2.85 -10.70
N VAL A 28 -10.35 -3.91 -9.93
CA VAL A 28 -11.63 -4.64 -10.01
C VAL A 28 -12.79 -3.72 -9.62
N TYR A 29 -12.66 -2.94 -8.55
CA TYR A 29 -13.65 -1.95 -8.16
C TYR A 29 -13.92 -0.94 -9.28
N MET A 30 -12.89 -0.37 -9.89
CA MET A 30 -13.01 0.57 -11.03
C MET A 30 -13.69 -0.08 -12.25
N MET A 31 -13.43 -1.36 -12.50
CA MET A 31 -14.02 -2.09 -13.61
C MET A 31 -15.52 -2.36 -13.37
N LEU A 32 -15.92 -2.66 -12.14
CA LEU A 32 -17.32 -2.77 -11.73
C LEU A 32 -18.02 -1.40 -11.65
N ALA A 33 -17.28 -0.35 -11.29
CA ALA A 33 -17.75 1.02 -11.18
C ALA A 33 -18.08 1.68 -12.53
N LYS A 34 -17.57 1.16 -13.66
CA LYS A 34 -17.73 1.75 -15.00
C LYS A 34 -19.19 2.02 -15.42
N GLY A 35 -20.17 1.39 -14.77
CA GLY A 35 -21.60 1.61 -15.03
C GLY A 35 -22.40 2.22 -13.87
N ARG A 36 -21.76 2.63 -12.76
CA ARG A 36 -22.42 3.17 -11.56
C ARG A 36 -21.97 4.61 -11.32
N VAL A 37 -22.90 5.55 -11.28
CA VAL A 37 -22.62 6.95 -10.93
C VAL A 37 -22.33 7.04 -9.43
N VAL A 38 -21.26 7.74 -9.07
CA VAL A 38 -20.90 7.98 -7.67
C VAL A 38 -22.02 8.80 -7.02
N GLY A 39 -22.58 8.32 -5.89
CA GLY A 39 -23.73 8.93 -5.21
C GLY A 39 -25.09 8.30 -5.50
N ASP A 40 -25.20 7.42 -6.50
CA ASP A 40 -26.45 6.70 -6.81
C ASP A 40 -26.69 5.56 -5.80
N ASP A 41 -25.60 4.95 -5.33
CA ASP A 41 -25.60 3.91 -4.32
C ASP A 41 -24.61 4.30 -3.20
N LEU A 42 -25.16 4.65 -2.04
CA LEU A 42 -24.42 5.22 -0.91
C LEU A 42 -23.41 4.20 -0.36
N VAL A 43 -23.77 2.91 -0.36
CA VAL A 43 -22.88 1.82 0.05
C VAL A 43 -21.70 1.71 -0.93
N PHE A 44 -21.96 1.76 -2.24
CA PHE A 44 -20.89 1.70 -3.25
C PHE A 44 -19.92 2.88 -3.12
N THR A 45 -20.46 4.07 -2.85
CA THR A 45 -19.67 5.30 -2.69
C THR A 45 -18.80 5.25 -1.43
N VAL A 46 -19.34 4.78 -0.30
CA VAL A 46 -18.58 4.61 0.95
C VAL A 46 -17.49 3.55 0.79
N ILE A 47 -17.78 2.44 0.10
CA ILE A 47 -16.79 1.39 -0.19
C ILE A 47 -15.67 1.95 -1.07
N GLY A 48 -16.00 2.68 -2.14
CA GLY A 48 -15.01 3.30 -3.03
C GLY A 48 -14.12 4.31 -2.31
N ALA A 49 -14.72 5.21 -1.54
CA ALA A 49 -14.00 6.21 -0.74
C ALA A 49 -13.10 5.55 0.31
N GLY A 50 -13.62 4.53 0.99
CA GLY A 50 -12.85 3.71 1.94
C GLY A 50 -11.67 3.03 1.27
N LEU A 51 -11.87 2.43 0.10
CA LEU A 51 -10.80 1.77 -0.65
C LEU A 51 -9.71 2.75 -1.08
N MET A 52 -10.09 3.92 -1.60
CA MET A 52 -9.15 4.99 -1.95
C MET A 52 -8.35 5.47 -0.74
N ALA A 53 -9.01 5.66 0.41
CA ALA A 53 -8.34 6.07 1.65
C ALA A 53 -7.37 4.99 2.14
N LEU A 54 -7.75 3.71 2.06
CA LEU A 54 -6.93 2.59 2.52
C LEU A 54 -5.71 2.37 1.62
N VAL A 55 -5.89 2.46 0.30
CA VAL A 55 -4.78 2.46 -0.68
C VAL A 55 -3.83 3.62 -0.41
N THR A 56 -4.36 4.82 -0.21
CA THR A 56 -3.53 6.02 0.06
C THR A 56 -2.73 5.86 1.34
N TYR A 57 -3.37 5.43 2.43
CA TYR A 57 -2.70 5.20 3.71
C TYR A 57 -1.59 4.14 3.58
N TRP A 58 -1.89 3.03 2.91
CA TRP A 58 -0.91 1.95 2.72
C TRP A 58 0.28 2.40 1.90
N THR A 59 0.06 3.05 0.76
CA THR A 59 1.11 3.60 -0.10
C THR A 59 1.98 4.60 0.67
N LEU A 60 1.38 5.49 1.46
CA LEU A 60 2.12 6.46 2.26
C LEU A 60 2.96 5.78 3.36
N SER A 61 2.44 4.72 3.96
CA SER A 61 3.19 3.90 4.92
C SER A 61 4.37 3.19 4.26
N THR A 62 4.17 2.58 3.08
CA THR A 62 5.22 1.93 2.30
C THR A 62 6.32 2.93 1.91
N LEU A 63 5.93 4.12 1.45
CA LEU A 63 6.85 5.21 1.10
C LEU A 63 7.65 5.70 2.31
N ARG A 64 6.99 5.86 3.46
CA ARG A 64 7.65 6.26 4.71
C ARG A 64 8.69 5.24 5.16
N ASP A 65 8.36 3.95 5.10
CA ASP A 65 9.30 2.87 5.42
C ASP A 65 10.47 2.81 4.43
N GLY A 66 10.21 3.04 3.14
CA GLY A 66 11.26 3.16 2.11
C GLY A 66 12.20 4.34 2.34
N LEU A 67 11.66 5.51 2.67
CA LEU A 67 12.43 6.71 3.00
C LEU A 67 13.30 6.51 4.25
N ASN A 68 12.76 5.89 5.30
CA ASN A 68 13.51 5.64 6.53
C ASN A 68 14.74 4.74 6.24
N MET A 69 14.59 3.77 5.34
CA MET A 69 15.69 2.90 4.92
C MET A 69 16.76 3.64 4.10
N LEU A 70 16.36 4.62 3.27
CA LEU A 70 17.30 5.49 2.55
C LEU A 70 18.06 6.42 3.49
N VAL A 71 17.40 6.98 4.50
CA VAL A 71 18.03 7.84 5.51
C VAL A 71 19.08 7.07 6.31
N LEU A 72 18.76 5.86 6.78
CA LEU A 72 19.71 4.98 7.45
C LEU A 72 20.93 4.64 6.57
N ARG A 73 20.72 4.44 5.27
CA ARG A 73 21.79 4.15 4.30
C ARG A 73 22.66 5.38 4.02
N ALA A 74 22.07 6.57 3.93
CA ALA A 74 22.81 7.83 3.79
C ALA A 74 23.67 8.15 5.02
N HIS A 75 23.16 7.84 6.22
CA HIS A 75 23.91 8.06 7.47
C HIS A 75 25.08 7.06 7.63
N THR A 76 24.94 5.84 7.10
CA THR A 76 26.00 4.83 7.08
C THR A 76 27.13 5.18 6.10
N LEU A 77 26.83 5.88 5.00
CA LEU A 77 27.82 6.32 3.99
C LEU A 77 28.60 7.57 4.40
N LYS A 78 28.18 8.27 5.47
CA LYS A 78 28.80 9.51 5.95
C LYS A 78 29.87 9.26 7.04
N HIS A 79 30.02 8.01 7.50
CA HIS A 79 31.06 7.55 8.42
C HIS A 79 32.01 6.59 7.71
#